data_AF-A0A2R5GF52-F1
#
_entry.id   AF-A0A2R5GF52-F1
#
_cell.length_a   1.000
_cell.length_b   1.000
_cell.length_c   1.000
_cell.angle_alpha   90.00
_cell.angle_beta   90.00
_cell.angle_gamma   90.00
#
_symmetry.space_group_name_H-M   'P 1'
#
loop_
_entity.id
_entity.type
_entity.pdbx_description
1 polymer ?
#
loop_
_entity_poly.entity_id
_entity_poly.type
_entity_poly.pdbx_seq_one_letter_code
_entity_poly.pdbx_strand_id
1 'polypeptide(L)'
;MEQNPVTYEPLKNAPEDGGEEFRASEIRGASSCGRRVLRVLIIACVVFVVSAALETAFDGAVSGCMKQLRGGNDGMKTVKPTFVYDNGPARDKREDCKVYYDGCNTCARASRDAPFACTERLCERPGKAYCKIGFAGSNAASVTHMAKPGFISSKPGVFKIGSAAKEDMDAPRNCKTWFTGCNTCHRALPGAQLACTRMMCHGSASPSSCRETFDETEMAKLDASDEDIVAVDIDDSARDDEFDTPEIVKPAPGMMIRPKPLVSQPMRAVKKTSVSAPDDCRQWFDGCNTCTRNEVGAELVCTRMACFQPSEPSCKAYFSD
;
A
#
# COMPACT_ATOMS: atom_id res chain seq x y z
N MET A 1 22.20 39.54 -38.51
CA MET A 1 23.33 39.70 -37.58
C MET A 1 23.87 38.32 -37.30
N GLU A 2 24.95 38.01 -37.98
CA GLU A 2 25.64 36.71 -38.01
C GLU A 2 26.65 36.71 -36.86
N GLN A 3 26.56 35.75 -35.93
CA GLN A 3 27.48 35.66 -34.80
C GLN A 3 28.52 34.57 -35.07
N ASN A 4 29.78 35.01 -35.20
CA ASN A 4 30.96 34.16 -35.33
C ASN A 4 31.21 33.35 -34.05
N PRO A 5 31.65 32.08 -34.14
CA PRO A 5 32.07 31.31 -32.99
C PRO A 5 33.50 31.69 -32.56
N VAL A 6 33.67 31.94 -31.26
CA VAL A 6 34.97 32.19 -30.61
C VAL A 6 35.64 30.85 -30.33
N THR A 7 36.81 30.62 -30.93
CA THR A 7 37.72 29.50 -30.62
C THR A 7 38.67 29.89 -29.50
N TYR A 8 38.79 29.05 -28.46
CA TYR A 8 39.79 29.18 -27.41
C TYR A 8 40.97 28.24 -27.66
N GLU A 9 42.19 28.81 -27.69
CA GLU A 9 43.45 28.05 -27.69
C GLU A 9 43.84 27.60 -26.27
N PRO A 10 44.46 26.42 -26.10
CA PRO A 10 44.94 25.97 -24.81
C PRO A 10 46.33 26.56 -24.50
N LEU A 11 46.43 27.24 -23.35
CA LEU A 11 47.68 27.66 -22.73
C LEU A 11 48.54 26.43 -22.39
N LYS A 12 49.61 26.24 -23.15
CA LYS A 12 50.77 25.43 -22.77
C LYS A 12 51.67 26.30 -21.89
N ASN A 13 52.08 25.76 -20.74
CA ASN A 13 53.32 25.96 -20.00
C ASN A 13 53.04 25.88 -18.49
N ALA A 14 53.27 24.70 -17.91
CA ALA A 14 53.46 24.55 -16.48
C ALA A 14 54.98 24.41 -16.23
N PRO A 15 55.55 25.11 -15.23
CA PRO A 15 56.95 24.97 -14.89
C PRO A 15 57.21 23.65 -14.14
N GLU A 16 58.24 22.94 -14.56
CA GLU A 16 58.83 21.82 -13.81
C GLU A 16 59.55 22.40 -12.60
N ASP A 17 59.00 22.19 -11.40
CA ASP A 17 59.64 22.61 -10.15
C ASP A 17 60.36 21.43 -9.49
N GLY A 18 61.59 21.71 -9.04
CA GLY A 18 62.59 20.74 -8.65
C GLY A 18 62.29 20.08 -7.30
N GLY A 19 62.48 18.76 -7.23
CA GLY A 19 62.48 18.02 -5.97
C GLY A 19 63.75 18.31 -5.16
N GLU A 20 63.64 19.16 -4.13
CA GLU A 20 64.64 19.24 -3.07
C GLU A 20 64.43 18.11 -2.06
N GLU A 21 65.45 17.25 -1.96
CA GLU A 21 65.56 16.13 -1.04
C GLU A 21 65.81 16.65 0.39
N PHE A 22 64.76 16.71 1.21
CA PHE A 22 64.87 17.08 2.62
C PHE A 22 65.62 15.99 3.42
N ARG A 23 66.90 16.25 3.72
CA ARG A 23 67.69 15.46 4.67
C ARG A 23 67.15 15.63 6.09
N ALA A 24 66.54 14.56 6.61
CA ALA A 24 66.12 14.45 8.00
C ALA A 24 67.31 14.14 8.92
N SER A 25 68.05 15.16 9.35
CA SER A 25 69.13 14.92 10.33
C SER A 25 69.42 16.09 11.26
N GLU A 26 68.41 16.76 11.86
CA GLU A 26 68.69 17.61 13.04
C GLU A 26 67.45 18.02 13.84
N ILE A 27 66.86 17.11 14.64
CA ILE A 27 65.96 17.51 15.74
C ILE A 27 66.19 16.62 16.97
N ARG A 28 67.30 16.85 17.68
CA ARG A 28 67.48 16.37 19.07
C ARG A 28 67.52 17.57 20.02
N GLY A 29 66.35 18.11 20.35
CA GLY A 29 66.28 19.21 21.30
C GLY A 29 64.90 19.70 21.72
N ALA A 30 63.80 19.09 21.27
CA ALA A 30 62.46 19.55 21.62
C ALA A 30 61.99 18.97 22.97
N SER A 31 61.71 19.88 23.92
CA SER A 31 61.02 19.62 25.19
C SER A 31 59.69 18.89 24.95
N SER A 32 59.21 18.14 25.96
CA SER A 32 58.06 17.23 25.80
C SER A 32 56.75 17.93 25.37
N CYS A 33 56.67 19.25 25.54
CA CYS A 33 55.54 20.07 25.10
C CYS A 33 55.50 20.23 23.56
N GLY A 34 56.65 20.45 22.90
CA GLY A 34 56.72 20.62 21.44
C GLY A 34 56.36 19.36 20.64
N ARG A 35 56.63 18.17 21.20
CA ARG A 35 56.30 16.89 20.55
C ARG A 35 54.80 16.61 20.48
N ARG A 36 54.00 17.16 21.40
CA ARG A 36 52.53 17.00 21.35
C ARG A 36 51.91 17.92 20.30
N VAL A 37 52.37 19.16 20.22
CA VAL A 37 51.91 20.11 19.20
C VAL A 37 52.28 19.65 17.79
N LEU A 38 53.51 19.16 17.60
CA LEU A 38 53.95 18.65 16.31
C LEU A 38 53.15 17.41 15.87
N ARG A 39 52.79 16.51 16.79
CA ARG A 39 51.93 15.36 16.46
C ARG A 39 50.52 15.78 16.03
N VAL A 40 49.93 16.78 16.70
CA VAL A 40 48.60 17.28 16.33
C VAL A 40 48.63 17.96 14.96
N LEU A 41 49.68 18.73 14.67
CA LEU A 41 49.84 19.38 13.36
C LEU A 41 50.07 18.37 12.22
N ILE A 42 50.85 17.31 12.45
CA ILE A 42 51.04 16.24 11.47
C ILE A 42 49.72 15.51 11.19
N ILE A 43 48.94 15.18 12.23
CA ILE A 43 47.64 14.52 12.06
C ILE A 43 46.67 15.43 11.29
N ALA A 44 46.62 16.72 11.63
CA ALA A 44 45.77 17.68 10.92
C ALA A 44 46.16 17.83 9.44
N CYS A 45 47.45 17.88 9.11
CA CYS A 45 47.92 17.89 7.73
C CYS A 45 47.55 16.61 6.97
N VAL A 46 47.71 15.43 7.59
CA VAL A 46 47.34 14.16 6.94
C VAL A 46 45.84 14.09 6.66
N VAL A 47 45.00 14.53 7.60
CA VAL A 47 43.54 14.58 7.41
C VAL A 47 43.18 15.53 6.26
N PHE A 48 43.81 16.71 6.21
CA PHE A 48 43.53 17.69 5.16
C PHE A 48 43.95 17.19 3.77
N VAL A 49 45.12 16.56 3.66
CA VAL A 49 45.62 15.98 2.40
C VAL A 49 44.75 14.81 1.94
N VAL A 50 44.29 13.95 2.87
CA VAL A 50 43.40 12.82 2.54
C VAL A 50 42.02 13.31 2.10
N SER A 51 41.45 14.33 2.75
CA SER A 51 40.18 14.93 2.33
C SER A 51 40.26 15.56 0.93
N ALA A 52 41.30 16.34 0.64
CA ALA A 52 41.49 16.94 -0.68
C ALA A 52 41.71 15.88 -1.80
N ALA A 53 42.41 14.78 -1.48
CA ALA A 53 42.58 13.67 -2.42
C ALA A 53 41.28 12.89 -2.65
N LEU A 54 40.40 12.78 -1.66
CA LEU A 54 39.11 12.11 -1.78
C LEU A 54 38.12 12.90 -2.65
N GLU A 55 38.11 14.22 -2.56
CA GLU A 55 37.26 15.07 -3.40
C GLU A 55 37.67 15.00 -4.89
N THR A 56 38.99 15.03 -5.17
CA THR A 56 39.48 14.92 -6.55
C THR A 56 39.31 13.53 -7.15
N ALA A 57 39.32 12.47 -6.33
CA ALA A 57 39.02 11.11 -6.78
C ALA A 57 37.53 10.91 -7.10
N PHE A 58 36.62 11.60 -6.39
CA PHE A 58 35.18 11.48 -6.62
C PHE A 58 34.74 12.17 -7.92
N ASP A 59 35.27 13.35 -8.22
CA ASP A 59 34.92 14.07 -9.45
C ASP A 59 35.44 13.37 -10.73
N GLY A 60 36.61 12.71 -10.64
CA GLY A 60 37.15 11.91 -11.74
C GLY A 60 36.30 10.68 -12.07
N ALA A 61 35.80 9.98 -11.06
CA ALA A 61 35.00 8.77 -11.22
C ALA A 61 33.59 9.06 -11.81
N VAL A 62 32.97 10.18 -11.42
CA VAL A 62 31.64 10.57 -11.92
C VAL A 62 31.70 11.08 -13.37
N SER A 63 32.76 11.79 -13.74
CA SER A 63 32.95 12.31 -15.10
C SER A 63 33.29 11.21 -16.13
N GLY A 64 34.05 10.19 -15.72
CA GLY A 64 34.36 9.03 -16.56
C GLY A 64 33.14 8.15 -16.84
N CYS A 65 32.29 7.93 -15.85
CA CYS A 65 31.11 7.07 -15.97
C CYS A 65 30.02 7.69 -16.88
N MET A 66 29.92 9.03 -16.93
CA MET A 66 28.95 9.74 -17.78
C MET A 66 29.32 9.75 -19.28
N LYS A 67 30.60 9.62 -19.66
CA LYS A 67 31.01 9.61 -21.08
C LYS A 67 30.78 8.28 -21.78
N GLN A 68 30.67 7.17 -21.05
CA GLN A 68 30.38 5.85 -21.62
C GLN A 68 28.90 5.63 -21.96
N LEU A 69 28.00 6.54 -21.54
CA LEU A 69 26.57 6.46 -21.83
C LEU A 69 26.10 7.33 -23.00
N ARG A 70 27.00 8.03 -23.72
CA ARG A 70 26.64 8.89 -24.87
C ARG A 70 27.17 8.43 -26.23
N GLY A 71 27.91 7.32 -26.30
CA GLY A 71 28.47 6.80 -27.56
C GLY A 71 27.64 5.66 -28.16
N GLY A 72 26.51 5.97 -28.79
CA GLY A 72 25.78 4.99 -29.60
C GLY A 72 24.28 5.25 -29.69
N ASN A 73 23.87 6.17 -30.56
CA ASN A 73 22.50 6.17 -31.10
C ASN A 73 22.37 7.04 -32.35
N ASP A 74 23.00 6.59 -33.45
CA ASP A 74 22.56 6.98 -34.77
C ASP A 74 21.36 6.08 -35.14
N GLY A 75 20.14 6.64 -35.08
CA GLY A 75 19.00 6.09 -35.83
C GLY A 75 17.77 5.60 -35.06
N MET A 76 17.63 5.87 -33.75
CA MET A 76 16.40 5.49 -33.05
C MET A 76 15.34 6.60 -33.14
N LYS A 77 14.47 6.49 -34.15
CA LYS A 77 13.24 7.28 -34.27
C LYS A 77 12.51 7.27 -32.92
N THR A 78 12.13 8.44 -32.44
CA THR A 78 11.27 8.64 -31.27
C THR A 78 9.88 8.05 -31.52
N VAL A 79 9.77 6.73 -31.36
CA VAL A 79 8.49 6.07 -31.16
C VAL A 79 8.11 6.35 -29.71
N LYS A 80 7.16 7.26 -29.49
CA LYS A 80 6.43 7.30 -28.23
C LYS A 80 5.92 5.88 -27.97
N PRO A 81 6.23 5.24 -26.83
CA PRO A 81 5.60 3.98 -26.50
C PRO A 81 4.15 4.28 -26.13
N THR A 82 3.29 4.40 -27.13
CA THR A 82 1.91 3.99 -26.97
C THR A 82 1.98 2.49 -26.71
N PHE A 83 2.00 2.11 -25.43
CA PHE A 83 1.58 0.78 -25.02
C PHE A 83 0.10 0.66 -25.41
N VAL A 84 -0.13 0.32 -26.67
CA VAL A 84 -1.40 -0.27 -27.09
C VAL A 84 -1.39 -1.62 -26.39
N TYR A 85 -2.20 -1.76 -25.33
CA TYR A 85 -2.55 -3.07 -24.83
C TYR A 85 -3.09 -3.86 -26.03
N ASP A 86 -2.34 -4.86 -26.46
CA ASP A 86 -2.81 -5.81 -27.46
C ASP A 86 -4.08 -6.44 -26.89
N ASN A 87 -5.21 -6.02 -27.44
CA ASN A 87 -6.52 -6.57 -27.17
C ASN A 87 -6.62 -7.93 -27.87
N GLY A 88 -5.76 -8.88 -27.47
CA GLY A 88 -5.86 -10.26 -27.87
C GLY A 88 -7.22 -10.85 -27.46
N PRO A 89 -7.60 -12.03 -28.01
CA PRO A 89 -8.97 -12.54 -28.14
C PRO A 89 -9.71 -12.88 -26.82
N ALA A 90 -9.28 -12.37 -25.67
CA ALA A 90 -10.01 -12.40 -24.40
C ALA A 90 -11.16 -11.35 -24.33
N ARG A 91 -11.73 -10.95 -25.48
CA ARG A 91 -12.86 -10.00 -25.54
C ARG A 91 -14.19 -10.65 -25.20
N ASP A 92 -14.40 -11.92 -25.51
CA ASP A 92 -15.72 -12.56 -25.37
C ASP A 92 -16.19 -12.76 -23.92
N LYS A 93 -15.28 -12.83 -22.93
CA LYS A 93 -15.67 -13.07 -21.52
C LYS A 93 -15.94 -11.79 -20.72
N ARG A 94 -15.87 -10.61 -21.33
CA ARG A 94 -16.07 -9.32 -20.63
C ARG A 94 -17.50 -8.79 -20.74
N GLU A 95 -18.29 -9.28 -21.70
CA GLU A 95 -19.56 -8.68 -22.10
C GLU A 95 -20.65 -8.70 -21.01
N ASP A 96 -20.59 -9.65 -20.09
CA ASP A 96 -21.54 -9.74 -18.98
C ASP A 96 -20.99 -9.20 -17.65
N CYS A 97 -19.74 -8.74 -17.63
CA CYS A 97 -19.11 -8.32 -16.40
C CYS A 97 -19.36 -6.85 -16.09
N LYS A 98 -19.88 -6.53 -14.90
CA LYS A 98 -20.02 -5.16 -14.39
C LYS A 98 -18.72 -4.68 -13.73
N VAL A 99 -18.07 -5.57 -12.96
CA VAL A 99 -16.77 -5.33 -12.34
C VAL A 99 -15.82 -6.47 -12.68
N TYR A 100 -14.78 -6.18 -13.44
CA TYR A 100 -13.80 -7.13 -13.94
C TYR A 100 -12.44 -6.89 -13.30
N TYR A 101 -11.71 -7.97 -12.99
CA TYR A 101 -10.31 -7.90 -12.61
C TYR A 101 -9.48 -8.43 -13.77
N ASP A 102 -8.60 -7.61 -14.33
CA ASP A 102 -7.79 -7.97 -15.49
C ASP A 102 -6.49 -8.72 -15.14
N GLY A 103 -6.27 -8.99 -13.85
CA GLY A 103 -5.04 -9.54 -13.32
C GLY A 103 -4.24 -8.55 -12.47
N CYS A 104 -4.43 -7.25 -12.67
CA CYS A 104 -3.73 -6.19 -11.94
C CYS A 104 -4.67 -5.09 -11.44
N ASN A 105 -5.56 -4.67 -12.33
CA ASN A 105 -6.47 -3.56 -12.16
C ASN A 105 -7.89 -4.06 -11.95
N THR A 106 -8.65 -3.27 -11.20
CA THR A 106 -10.10 -3.48 -11.11
C THR A 106 -10.77 -2.47 -12.04
N CYS A 107 -11.54 -3.00 -12.97
CA CYS A 107 -12.28 -2.28 -13.98
C CYS A 107 -13.77 -2.34 -13.68
N ALA A 108 -14.46 -1.22 -13.77
CA ALA A 108 -15.92 -1.15 -13.62
C ALA A 108 -16.55 -0.39 -14.80
N ARG A 109 -17.79 -0.73 -15.14
CA ARG A 109 -18.58 -0.02 -16.15
C ARG A 109 -20.05 0.09 -15.73
N ALA A 110 -20.74 1.09 -16.26
CA ALA A 110 -22.12 1.39 -15.88
C ALA A 110 -23.16 0.47 -16.52
N SER A 111 -22.94 0.05 -17.77
CA SER A 111 -23.81 -0.83 -18.56
C SER A 111 -22.99 -1.84 -19.39
N ARG A 112 -23.65 -2.80 -20.04
CA ARG A 112 -22.97 -3.82 -20.88
C ARG A 112 -22.22 -3.22 -22.07
N ASP A 113 -22.65 -2.07 -22.56
CA ASP A 113 -22.02 -1.41 -23.72
C ASP A 113 -21.09 -0.26 -23.31
N ALA A 114 -21.09 0.13 -22.04
CA ALA A 114 -20.21 1.19 -21.55
C ALA A 114 -18.74 0.73 -21.52
N PRO A 115 -17.78 1.61 -21.83
CA PRO A 115 -16.37 1.31 -21.67
C PRO A 115 -16.04 1.09 -20.18
N PHE A 116 -15.04 0.25 -19.92
CA PHE A 116 -14.51 0.06 -18.58
C PHE A 116 -13.67 1.26 -18.14
N ALA A 117 -13.93 1.75 -16.92
CA ALA A 117 -13.01 2.59 -16.17
C ALA A 117 -12.20 1.69 -15.23
N CYS A 118 -10.89 1.64 -15.42
CA CYS A 118 -9.98 0.80 -14.64
C CYS A 118 -9.15 1.65 -13.68
N THR A 119 -8.82 1.10 -12.51
CA THR A 119 -7.71 1.63 -11.71
C THR A 119 -6.42 1.51 -12.51
N GLU A 120 -5.51 2.46 -12.41
CA GLU A 120 -4.17 2.34 -13.02
C GLU A 120 -3.16 1.96 -11.93
N ARG A 121 -2.81 0.68 -11.86
CA ARG A 121 -1.75 0.17 -10.99
C ARG A 121 -0.70 -0.53 -11.84
N LEU A 122 0.56 -0.32 -11.49
CA LEU A 122 1.66 -1.11 -12.02
C LEU A 122 1.75 -2.41 -11.21
N CYS A 123 1.59 -3.55 -11.87
CA CYS A 123 1.80 -4.85 -11.25
C CYS A 123 3.02 -5.53 -11.87
N GLU A 124 3.99 -5.90 -11.03
CA GLU A 124 5.16 -6.67 -11.46
C GLU A 124 4.79 -8.09 -11.88
N ARG A 125 3.72 -8.67 -11.28
CA ARG A 125 3.22 -10.00 -11.58
C ARG A 125 1.69 -9.98 -11.71
N PRO A 126 1.13 -9.86 -12.92
CA PRO A 126 -0.32 -9.87 -13.08
C PRO A 126 -0.90 -11.23 -12.69
N GLY A 127 -1.94 -11.21 -11.87
CA GLY A 127 -2.74 -12.38 -11.52
C GLY A 127 -3.64 -12.83 -12.68
N LYS A 128 -4.41 -13.90 -12.45
CA LYS A 128 -5.40 -14.38 -13.44
C LYS A 128 -6.59 -13.42 -13.48
N ALA A 129 -7.03 -13.06 -14.69
CA ALA A 129 -8.20 -12.21 -14.86
C ALA A 129 -9.51 -12.97 -14.57
N TYR A 130 -10.48 -12.31 -13.94
CA TYR A 130 -11.79 -12.88 -13.62
C TYR A 130 -12.88 -11.81 -13.45
N CYS A 131 -14.14 -12.20 -13.64
CA CYS A 131 -15.28 -11.33 -13.37
C CYS A 131 -15.62 -11.35 -11.88
N LYS A 132 -15.60 -10.18 -11.21
CA LYS A 132 -15.97 -10.03 -9.80
C LYS A 132 -17.48 -9.92 -9.62
N ILE A 133 -18.13 -9.14 -10.48
CA ILE A 133 -19.57 -8.85 -10.41
C ILE A 133 -20.12 -8.83 -11.83
N GLY A 134 -21.13 -9.65 -12.14
CA GLY A 134 -21.85 -9.61 -13.41
C GLY A 134 -23.03 -8.64 -13.40
N PHE A 135 -23.61 -8.34 -14.56
CA PHE A 135 -24.91 -7.67 -14.64
C PHE A 135 -26.04 -8.62 -14.18
N ALA A 136 -27.14 -8.10 -13.64
CA ALA A 136 -28.29 -8.92 -13.27
C ALA A 136 -28.76 -9.78 -14.48
N GLY A 137 -29.03 -11.06 -14.24
CA GLY A 137 -29.35 -12.03 -15.28
C GLY A 137 -28.16 -12.66 -16.00
N SER A 138 -26.92 -12.24 -15.70
CA SER A 138 -25.73 -13.00 -16.07
C SER A 138 -25.38 -13.98 -14.95
N ASN A 139 -25.18 -15.25 -15.29
CA ASN A 139 -24.72 -16.26 -14.35
C ASN A 139 -23.23 -16.01 -14.00
N ALA A 140 -22.94 -14.94 -13.27
CA ALA A 140 -21.59 -14.65 -12.77
C ALA A 140 -21.05 -15.80 -11.90
N ALA A 141 -21.94 -16.62 -11.33
CA ALA A 141 -21.62 -17.84 -10.60
C ALA A 141 -21.06 -18.99 -11.46
N SER A 142 -21.06 -18.89 -12.80
CA SER A 142 -20.58 -19.96 -13.69
C SER A 142 -19.12 -19.81 -14.16
N VAL A 143 -18.45 -18.69 -13.84
CA VAL A 143 -17.01 -18.48 -14.14
C VAL A 143 -16.13 -18.74 -12.91
N THR A 144 -16.59 -19.56 -11.97
CA THR A 144 -15.69 -20.38 -11.16
C THR A 144 -15.18 -21.49 -12.07
N HIS A 145 -13.94 -21.36 -12.54
CA HIS A 145 -13.29 -22.45 -13.28
C HIS A 145 -13.36 -23.72 -12.44
N MET A 146 -14.03 -24.70 -13.03
CA MET A 146 -13.99 -26.11 -12.75
C MET A 146 -12.56 -26.59 -12.46
N ALA A 147 -12.40 -27.22 -11.29
CA ALA A 147 -11.57 -28.39 -11.14
C ALA A 147 -12.52 -29.55 -10.79
N LYS A 148 -13.09 -30.20 -11.81
CA LYS A 148 -13.61 -31.57 -11.66
C LYS A 148 -12.39 -32.50 -11.74
N PRO A 149 -12.08 -33.31 -10.72
CA PRO A 149 -11.12 -34.39 -10.88
C PRO A 149 -11.76 -35.46 -11.77
N GLY A 150 -11.12 -35.75 -12.91
CA GLY A 150 -11.45 -36.87 -13.76
C GLY A 150 -11.24 -38.18 -13.00
N PHE A 151 -12.27 -39.02 -13.01
CA PHE A 151 -12.25 -40.38 -12.52
C PHE A 151 -11.39 -41.23 -13.46
N ILE A 152 -10.11 -41.41 -13.14
CA ILE A 152 -9.29 -42.47 -13.72
C ILE A 152 -9.25 -43.62 -12.70
N SER A 153 -9.93 -44.69 -13.05
CA SER A 153 -9.83 -45.98 -12.40
C SER A 153 -8.42 -46.54 -12.60
N SER A 154 -7.60 -46.53 -11.55
CA SER A 154 -6.41 -47.37 -11.46
C SER A 154 -5.98 -47.53 -10.00
N LYS A 155 -6.15 -48.77 -9.51
CA LYS A 155 -5.49 -49.54 -8.42
C LYS A 155 -4.79 -48.80 -7.25
N PRO A 156 -4.90 -49.33 -6.01
CA PRO A 156 -4.35 -48.70 -4.81
C PRO A 156 -2.82 -48.86 -4.77
N GLY A 157 -2.11 -47.76 -5.01
CA GLY A 157 -0.70 -47.60 -4.67
C GLY A 157 -0.56 -46.46 -3.67
N VAL A 158 -0.21 -46.78 -2.44
CA VAL A 158 0.05 -45.83 -1.35
C VAL A 158 1.22 -44.94 -1.76
N PHE A 159 0.97 -43.66 -2.05
CA PHE A 159 1.99 -42.61 -2.08
C PHE A 159 1.38 -41.32 -1.53
N LYS A 160 1.78 -40.95 -0.31
CA LYS A 160 1.47 -39.64 0.29
C LYS A 160 2.35 -38.60 -0.39
N ILE A 161 1.74 -37.76 -1.24
CA ILE A 161 2.32 -36.48 -1.65
C ILE A 161 1.55 -35.41 -0.86
N GLY A 162 2.22 -34.81 0.13
CA GLY A 162 1.68 -33.70 0.90
C GLY A 162 1.41 -32.50 0.00
N SER A 163 0.14 -32.15 -0.17
CA SER A 163 -0.26 -30.88 -0.76
C SER A 163 -0.07 -29.79 0.29
N ALA A 164 1.08 -29.11 0.24
CA ALA A 164 1.32 -27.92 1.06
C ALA A 164 0.68 -26.68 0.41
N ALA A 165 0.12 -25.82 1.27
CA ALA A 165 -0.23 -24.42 1.03
C ALA A 165 -1.54 -24.09 0.28
N LYS A 166 -2.69 -24.38 0.90
CA LYS A 166 -3.89 -23.51 0.80
C LYS A 166 -4.72 -23.42 2.09
N GLU A 167 -4.24 -23.98 3.20
CA GLU A 167 -5.02 -24.11 4.44
C GLU A 167 -4.83 -22.94 5.43
N ASP A 168 -3.95 -21.97 5.15
CA ASP A 168 -3.49 -21.01 6.17
C ASP A 168 -4.26 -19.67 6.25
N MET A 169 -5.42 -19.51 5.58
CA MET A 169 -6.21 -18.27 5.68
C MET A 169 -7.43 -18.34 6.61
N ASP A 170 -7.80 -19.52 7.09
CA ASP A 170 -8.98 -19.67 7.95
C ASP A 170 -8.58 -19.51 9.42
N ALA A 171 -8.48 -18.26 9.86
CA ALA A 171 -8.31 -17.94 11.27
C ALA A 171 -9.44 -18.56 12.11
N PRO A 172 -9.14 -19.17 13.27
CA PRO A 172 -10.13 -19.79 14.14
C PRO A 172 -11.30 -18.87 14.45
N ARG A 173 -12.51 -19.43 14.56
CA ARG A 173 -13.75 -18.65 14.81
C ARG A 173 -13.66 -17.81 16.09
N ASN A 174 -12.98 -18.30 17.11
CA ASN A 174 -12.76 -17.61 18.39
C ASN A 174 -11.62 -16.58 18.36
N CYS A 175 -10.94 -16.38 17.23
CA CYS A 175 -9.86 -15.42 17.12
C CYS A 175 -10.38 -14.03 16.73
N LYS A 176 -10.22 -13.06 17.62
CA LYS A 176 -10.61 -11.66 17.45
C LYS A 176 -9.57 -10.89 16.63
N THR A 177 -8.29 -11.09 16.93
CA THR A 177 -7.16 -10.49 16.22
C THR A 177 -6.25 -11.58 15.67
N TRP A 178 -6.25 -11.76 14.36
CA TRP A 178 -5.45 -12.78 13.66
C TRP A 178 -4.29 -12.14 12.90
N PHE A 179 -3.10 -12.71 13.03
CA PHE A 179 -1.93 -12.30 12.29
C PHE A 179 -1.65 -13.30 11.18
N THR A 180 -1.63 -12.88 9.92
CA THR A 180 -1.36 -13.76 8.76
C THR A 180 0.14 -13.81 8.42
N GLY A 181 1.01 -13.55 9.41
CA GLY A 181 2.46 -13.48 9.21
C GLY A 181 3.02 -12.12 8.81
N CYS A 182 2.17 -11.15 8.50
CA CYS A 182 2.57 -9.83 8.04
C CYS A 182 1.43 -8.81 8.13
N ASN A 183 0.21 -9.24 7.83
CA ASN A 183 -0.99 -8.44 8.03
C ASN A 183 -1.64 -8.79 9.35
N THR A 184 -2.24 -7.78 9.99
CA THR A 184 -3.06 -7.96 11.18
C THR A 184 -4.51 -7.81 10.75
N CYS A 185 -5.32 -8.78 11.14
CA CYS A 185 -6.72 -8.86 10.83
C CYS A 185 -7.54 -8.78 12.11
N HIS A 186 -8.65 -8.06 12.05
CA HIS A 186 -9.60 -7.95 13.16
C HIS A 186 -10.99 -8.36 12.68
N ARG A 187 -11.77 -9.00 13.55
CA ARG A 187 -13.21 -9.22 13.35
C ARG A 187 -13.98 -8.70 14.56
N ALA A 188 -15.22 -8.26 14.32
CA ALA A 188 -16.07 -7.69 15.36
C ALA A 188 -16.82 -8.73 16.19
N LEU A 189 -17.09 -9.91 15.61
CA LEU A 189 -17.83 -11.00 16.26
C LEU A 189 -17.12 -12.33 15.97
N PRO A 190 -17.23 -13.34 16.87
CA PRO A 190 -16.72 -14.67 16.58
C PRO A 190 -17.32 -15.24 15.28
N GLY A 191 -16.47 -15.86 14.47
CA GLY A 191 -16.88 -16.40 13.17
C GLY A 191 -17.12 -15.37 12.05
N ALA A 192 -17.22 -14.06 12.34
CA ALA A 192 -17.40 -13.04 11.31
C ALA A 192 -16.19 -12.89 10.38
N GLN A 193 -16.42 -12.27 9.22
CA GLN A 193 -15.36 -12.01 8.23
C GLN A 193 -14.28 -11.09 8.80
N LEU A 194 -13.01 -11.44 8.56
CA LEU A 194 -11.86 -10.64 8.97
C LEU A 194 -11.66 -9.40 8.08
N ALA A 195 -11.41 -8.25 8.70
CA ALA A 195 -10.89 -7.06 8.07
C ALA A 195 -9.37 -6.98 8.34
N CYS A 196 -8.56 -7.15 7.29
CA CYS A 196 -7.10 -7.19 7.38
C CYS A 196 -6.46 -5.89 6.91
N THR A 197 -5.35 -5.51 7.54
CA THR A 197 -4.39 -4.58 6.93
C THR A 197 -3.85 -5.19 5.63
N ARG A 198 -3.42 -4.33 4.70
CA ARG A 198 -2.84 -4.75 3.41
C ARG A 198 -1.48 -4.09 3.25
N MET A 199 -0.52 -4.57 4.01
CA MET A 199 0.88 -4.18 3.91
C MET A 199 1.63 -5.22 3.08
N MET A 200 2.61 -4.75 2.32
CA MET A 200 3.51 -5.62 1.56
C MET A 200 4.52 -6.23 2.54
N CYS A 201 4.66 -7.55 2.48
CA CYS A 201 5.57 -8.27 3.36
C CYS A 201 6.97 -8.24 2.76
N HIS A 202 7.90 -7.54 3.39
CA HIS A 202 9.30 -7.63 3.02
C HIS A 202 9.93 -8.83 3.73
N GLY A 203 10.21 -9.89 2.97
CA GLY A 203 10.88 -11.10 3.45
C GLY A 203 9.94 -12.30 3.66
N SER A 204 10.44 -13.29 4.38
CA SER A 204 9.68 -14.49 4.77
C SER A 204 8.59 -14.11 5.78
N ALA A 205 7.32 -14.36 5.42
CA ALA A 205 6.20 -14.15 6.33
C ALA A 205 6.40 -14.97 7.61
N SER A 206 6.13 -14.37 8.76
CA SER A 206 6.06 -15.12 10.03
C SER A 206 4.91 -16.14 9.96
N PRO A 207 4.92 -17.21 10.77
CA PRO A 207 3.77 -18.10 10.85
C PRO A 207 2.52 -17.33 11.30
N SER A 208 1.36 -17.71 10.77
CA SER A 208 0.10 -17.12 11.18
C SER A 208 -0.24 -17.49 12.61
N SER A 209 -0.76 -16.55 13.39
CA SER A 209 -1.08 -16.77 14.80
C SER A 209 -2.25 -15.91 15.28
N CYS A 210 -2.99 -16.43 16.26
CA CYS A 210 -4.01 -15.65 16.94
C CYS A 210 -3.34 -14.80 18.03
N ARG A 211 -3.54 -13.48 17.99
CA ARG A 211 -3.01 -12.54 18.98
C ARG A 211 -4.01 -12.22 20.09
N GLU A 212 -5.30 -12.29 19.79
CA GLU A 212 -6.38 -12.00 20.73
C GLU A 212 -7.57 -12.91 20.41
N THR A 213 -8.13 -13.54 21.42
CA THR A 213 -9.36 -14.35 21.32
C THR A 213 -10.54 -13.58 21.88
N PHE A 214 -11.76 -13.94 21.47
CA PHE A 214 -12.97 -13.47 22.15
C PHE A 214 -13.07 -14.10 23.54
N ASP A 215 -13.67 -13.39 24.49
CA ASP A 215 -13.94 -13.94 25.82
C ASP A 215 -15.05 -15.01 25.75
N GLU A 216 -15.04 -15.98 26.66
CA GLU A 216 -16.04 -17.06 26.69
C GLU A 216 -17.48 -16.51 26.76
N THR A 217 -17.67 -15.37 27.44
CA THR A 217 -18.97 -14.69 27.52
C THR A 217 -19.44 -14.08 26.20
N GLU A 218 -18.52 -13.73 25.30
CA GLU A 218 -18.84 -13.23 23.96
C GLU A 218 -19.16 -14.37 23.00
N MET A 219 -18.46 -15.50 23.14
CA MET A 219 -18.76 -16.73 22.40
C MET A 219 -20.15 -17.27 22.74
N ALA A 220 -20.52 -17.31 24.03
CA ALA A 220 -21.82 -17.82 24.49
C ALA A 220 -23.02 -17.02 23.96
N LYS A 221 -22.84 -15.73 23.62
CA LYS A 221 -23.92 -14.89 23.06
C LYS A 221 -24.30 -15.27 21.63
N LEU A 222 -23.38 -15.87 20.86
CA LEU A 222 -23.68 -16.34 19.51
C LEU A 222 -24.50 -17.63 19.56
N ASP A 223 -24.10 -18.57 20.40
CA ASP A 223 -24.81 -19.85 20.54
C ASP A 223 -26.23 -19.66 21.07
N ALA A 224 -26.45 -18.64 21.91
CA ALA A 224 -27.78 -18.30 22.42
C ALA A 224 -28.72 -17.65 21.38
N SER A 225 -28.22 -17.22 20.21
CA SER A 225 -29.02 -16.50 19.21
C SER A 225 -29.57 -17.39 18.08
N ASP A 226 -29.12 -18.64 17.98
CA ASP A 226 -29.53 -19.56 16.90
C ASP A 226 -30.69 -20.50 17.31
N GLU A 227 -31.01 -20.61 18.60
CA GLU A 227 -32.05 -21.52 19.10
C GLU A 227 -33.50 -20.97 18.96
N ASP A 228 -33.68 -19.71 18.55
CA ASP A 228 -35.02 -19.09 18.38
C ASP A 228 -35.49 -19.00 16.91
N ILE A 229 -34.72 -19.53 15.94
CA ILE A 229 -35.25 -19.78 14.59
C ILE A 229 -36.02 -21.10 14.64
N VAL A 230 -37.18 -21.05 15.28
CA VAL A 230 -38.19 -22.10 15.15
C VAL A 230 -38.44 -22.23 13.66
N ALA A 231 -38.12 -23.40 13.10
CA ALA A 231 -38.52 -23.77 11.77
C ALA A 231 -40.04 -23.59 11.73
N VAL A 232 -40.49 -22.49 11.12
CA VAL A 232 -41.88 -22.36 10.74
C VAL A 232 -42.02 -23.39 9.63
N ASP A 233 -42.61 -24.52 9.97
CA ASP A 233 -43.04 -25.52 9.00
C ASP A 233 -43.99 -24.80 8.04
N ILE A 234 -43.44 -24.30 6.93
CA ILE A 234 -44.23 -23.84 5.80
C ILE A 234 -44.74 -25.11 5.16
N ASP A 235 -45.93 -25.52 5.61
CA ASP A 235 -46.71 -26.59 5.02
C ASP A 235 -47.06 -26.15 3.58
N ASP A 236 -46.30 -26.67 2.62
CA ASP A 236 -46.30 -26.32 1.19
C ASP A 236 -47.52 -26.91 0.45
N SER A 237 -48.65 -27.07 1.15
CA SER A 237 -49.73 -27.97 0.76
C SER A 237 -51.09 -27.32 0.48
N ALA A 238 -51.17 -26.01 0.22
CA ALA A 238 -52.40 -25.41 -0.33
C ALA A 238 -52.23 -24.04 -0.99
N ARG A 239 -52.34 -23.98 -2.33
CA ARG A 239 -53.29 -23.09 -3.06
C ARG A 239 -53.04 -23.08 -4.57
N ASP A 240 -53.77 -23.93 -5.29
CA ASP A 240 -54.53 -23.48 -6.45
C ASP A 240 -55.93 -23.18 -5.89
N ASP A 241 -56.34 -21.92 -5.77
CA ASP A 241 -57.76 -21.54 -5.76
C ASP A 241 -57.91 -20.00 -5.82
N GLU A 242 -58.48 -19.60 -6.94
CA GLU A 242 -59.10 -18.32 -7.25
C GLU A 242 -60.16 -17.97 -6.20
N PHE A 243 -60.00 -16.86 -5.46
CA PHE A 243 -61.12 -16.34 -4.67
C PHE A 243 -61.07 -14.81 -4.52
N ASP A 244 -62.24 -14.25 -4.84
CA ASP A 244 -62.64 -12.86 -4.78
C ASP A 244 -62.21 -12.11 -3.53
N THR A 245 -61.83 -10.85 -3.74
CA THR A 245 -61.56 -9.84 -2.71
C THR A 245 -62.83 -9.50 -1.91
N PRO A 246 -62.79 -9.57 -0.57
CA PRO A 246 -63.70 -8.80 0.26
C PRO A 246 -62.99 -7.65 0.98
N GLU A 247 -63.79 -6.61 1.11
CA GLU A 247 -63.67 -5.35 1.84
C GLU A 247 -62.65 -5.22 2.99
N ILE A 248 -62.03 -4.04 2.96
CA ILE A 248 -61.12 -3.44 3.92
C ILE A 248 -61.85 -3.21 5.26
N VAL A 249 -61.50 -4.01 6.27
CA VAL A 249 -61.79 -3.70 7.68
C VAL A 249 -60.53 -3.17 8.35
N LYS A 250 -60.66 -1.95 8.91
CA LYS A 250 -59.63 -1.20 9.64
C LYS A 250 -59.13 -1.97 10.88
N PRO A 251 -57.81 -2.02 11.16
CA PRO A 251 -57.33 -2.53 12.43
C PRO A 251 -57.34 -1.45 13.52
N ALA A 252 -57.83 -1.83 14.70
CA ALA A 252 -57.63 -1.14 15.98
C ALA A 252 -56.40 -1.74 16.72
N PRO A 253 -55.81 -1.03 17.70
CA PRO A 253 -54.39 -1.08 18.01
C PRO A 253 -54.01 -2.21 18.98
N GLY A 254 -53.05 -3.04 18.57
CA GLY A 254 -52.40 -4.06 19.41
C GLY A 254 -50.89 -3.96 19.26
N MET A 255 -50.23 -3.51 20.33
CA MET A 255 -48.81 -3.21 20.40
C MET A 255 -47.95 -4.47 20.20
N MET A 256 -47.21 -4.54 19.10
CA MET A 256 -46.01 -5.38 19.03
C MET A 256 -44.88 -4.70 19.81
N ILE A 257 -44.45 -5.33 20.91
CA ILE A 257 -43.19 -4.99 21.56
C ILE A 257 -42.08 -5.48 20.64
N ARG A 258 -41.55 -4.57 19.81
CA ARG A 258 -40.30 -4.81 19.08
C ARG A 258 -39.18 -4.93 20.12
N PRO A 259 -38.35 -5.99 20.11
CA PRO A 259 -37.11 -5.97 20.86
C PRO A 259 -36.30 -4.77 20.36
N LYS A 260 -36.03 -3.87 21.29
CA LYS A 260 -35.25 -2.66 21.07
C LYS A 260 -33.91 -3.14 20.46
N PRO A 261 -33.52 -2.67 19.27
CA PRO A 261 -32.20 -2.96 18.74
C PRO A 261 -31.21 -2.59 19.83
N LEU A 262 -30.34 -3.52 20.22
CA LEU A 262 -29.20 -3.18 21.07
C LEU A 262 -28.42 -2.15 20.29
N VAL A 263 -28.68 -0.89 20.64
CA VAL A 263 -27.96 0.29 20.19
C VAL A 263 -26.51 -0.05 20.44
N SER A 264 -25.79 -0.39 19.37
CA SER A 264 -24.35 -0.33 19.35
C SER A 264 -24.03 1.03 19.96
N GLN A 265 -23.38 1.02 21.13
CA GLN A 265 -23.04 2.27 21.79
C GLN A 265 -22.38 3.12 20.71
N PRO A 266 -22.96 4.28 20.35
CA PRO A 266 -22.34 5.10 19.33
C PRO A 266 -20.95 5.37 19.87
N MET A 267 -19.92 4.96 19.13
CA MET A 267 -18.56 5.41 19.42
C MET A 267 -18.70 6.90 19.63
N ARG A 268 -18.52 7.34 20.89
CA ARG A 268 -18.83 8.73 21.28
C ARG A 268 -18.19 9.58 20.21
N ALA A 269 -19.02 10.25 19.40
CA ALA A 269 -18.52 11.12 18.37
C ALA A 269 -17.71 12.15 19.14
N VAL A 270 -16.39 11.98 19.14
CA VAL A 270 -15.48 12.90 19.79
C VAL A 270 -15.77 14.20 19.07
N LYS A 271 -16.41 15.13 19.80
CA LYS A 271 -16.83 16.41 19.27
C LYS A 271 -15.54 17.06 18.78
N LYS A 272 -15.32 16.98 17.46
CA LYS A 272 -14.08 17.42 16.80
C LYS A 272 -14.08 18.93 16.91
N THR A 273 -13.53 19.45 17.99
CA THR A 273 -13.18 20.85 18.11
C THR A 273 -12.15 21.10 17.02
N SER A 274 -12.58 21.77 15.95
CA SER A 274 -11.68 22.16 14.87
C SER A 274 -10.71 23.19 15.44
N VAL A 275 -9.58 22.69 15.95
CA VAL A 275 -8.47 23.55 16.37
C VAL A 275 -7.93 24.21 15.10
N SER A 276 -8.14 25.52 14.97
CA SER A 276 -7.58 26.29 13.89
C SER A 276 -6.07 26.41 14.08
N ALA A 277 -5.31 26.30 13.00
CA ALA A 277 -3.87 26.49 13.03
C ALA A 277 -3.53 27.97 13.29
N PRO A 278 -2.48 28.27 14.09
CA PRO A 278 -1.96 29.62 14.22
C PRO A 278 -1.54 30.23 12.87
N ASP A 279 -1.77 31.53 12.67
CA ASP A 279 -1.53 32.20 11.38
C ASP A 279 -0.05 32.21 10.94
N ASP A 280 0.87 32.19 11.91
CA ASP A 280 2.32 32.11 11.76
C ASP A 280 2.83 30.68 11.50
N CYS A 281 1.95 29.68 11.58
CA CYS A 281 2.30 28.29 11.35
C CYS A 281 2.35 27.95 9.85
N ARG A 282 3.57 27.79 9.32
CA ARG A 282 3.84 27.38 7.93
C ARG A 282 3.43 25.93 7.66
N GLN A 283 3.67 25.03 8.61
CA GLN A 283 3.32 23.62 8.50
C GLN A 283 2.56 23.16 9.76
N TRP A 284 1.29 22.84 9.60
CA TRP A 284 0.39 22.47 10.68
C TRP A 284 0.03 21.00 10.60
N PHE A 285 -0.07 20.33 11.73
CA PHE A 285 -0.61 18.98 11.82
C PHE A 285 -1.93 19.03 12.58
N ASP A 286 -3.03 18.64 11.94
CA ASP A 286 -4.39 18.73 12.51
C ASP A 286 -4.76 17.52 13.42
N GLY A 287 -3.78 16.67 13.72
CA GLY A 287 -3.96 15.40 14.41
C GLY A 287 -4.04 14.18 13.49
N CYS A 288 -4.19 14.38 12.18
CA CYS A 288 -4.27 13.30 11.20
C CYS A 288 -3.56 13.63 9.87
N ASN A 289 -3.72 14.85 9.41
CA ASN A 289 -3.24 15.38 8.16
C ASN A 289 -2.17 16.43 8.42
N THR A 290 -1.25 16.53 7.47
CA THR A 290 -0.25 17.59 7.44
C THR A 290 -0.72 18.64 6.45
N CYS A 291 -0.75 19.88 6.91
CA CYS A 291 -1.17 21.04 6.17
C CYS A 291 0.00 22.00 5.99
N THR A 292 0.05 22.68 4.84
CA THR A 292 1.08 23.67 4.54
C THR A 292 0.45 24.92 3.94
N ARG A 293 1.02 26.08 4.26
CA ARG A 293 0.70 27.36 3.62
C ARG A 293 2.00 28.08 3.24
N ASN A 294 1.95 28.93 2.23
CA ASN A 294 3.14 29.61 1.70
C ASN A 294 3.39 30.99 2.32
N GLU A 295 2.36 31.60 2.92
CA GLU A 295 2.43 32.94 3.50
C GLU A 295 1.65 32.97 4.84
N VAL A 296 1.99 33.91 5.71
CA VAL A 296 1.32 34.12 7.00
C VAL A 296 -0.16 34.44 6.76
N GLY A 297 -1.06 33.72 7.41
CA GLY A 297 -2.51 33.91 7.25
C GLY A 297 -3.12 33.36 5.96
N ALA A 298 -2.33 32.80 5.03
CA ALA A 298 -2.88 32.15 3.84
C ALA A 298 -3.66 30.86 4.18
N GLU A 299 -4.52 30.42 3.26
CA GLU A 299 -5.29 29.18 3.39
C GLU A 299 -4.36 27.96 3.45
N LEU A 300 -4.65 27.03 4.36
CA LEU A 300 -3.89 25.80 4.52
C LEU A 300 -4.32 24.75 3.48
N VAL A 301 -3.34 24.19 2.77
CA VAL A 301 -3.54 23.02 1.91
C VAL A 301 -3.13 21.77 2.69
N CYS A 302 -4.11 20.91 3.00
CA CYS A 302 -3.92 19.69 3.81
C CYS A 302 -3.91 18.42 2.98
N THR A 303 -3.15 17.42 3.43
CA THR A 303 -3.38 16.03 3.00
C THR A 303 -4.77 15.55 3.44
N ARG A 304 -5.30 14.50 2.78
CA ARG A 304 -6.62 13.91 3.08
C ARG A 304 -6.51 12.42 3.39
N MET A 305 -5.76 12.10 4.43
CA MET A 305 -5.59 10.75 4.94
C MET A 305 -6.64 10.43 6.00
N ALA A 306 -7.05 9.17 6.07
CA ALA A 306 -7.89 8.67 7.16
C ALA A 306 -7.00 8.17 8.31
N CYS A 307 -7.33 8.57 9.54
CA CYS A 307 -6.61 8.14 10.73
C CYS A 307 -7.54 7.39 11.68
N PHE A 308 -7.06 6.27 12.20
CA PHE A 308 -7.81 5.44 13.15
C PHE A 308 -7.84 6.06 14.55
N GLN A 309 -6.73 6.69 14.96
CA GLN A 309 -6.61 7.42 16.22
C GLN A 309 -5.99 8.80 15.94
N PRO A 310 -6.75 9.89 16.05
CA PRO A 310 -6.20 11.23 15.87
C PRO A 310 -5.22 11.55 17.00
N SER A 311 -4.09 12.15 16.66
CA SER A 311 -3.10 12.67 17.59
C SER A 311 -3.39 14.12 17.96
N GLU A 312 -2.63 14.68 18.91
CA GLU A 312 -2.78 16.09 19.29
C GLU A 312 -2.29 17.02 18.15
N PRO A 313 -3.11 18.01 17.75
CA PRO A 313 -2.73 18.93 16.69
C PRO A 313 -1.54 19.81 17.12
N SER A 314 -0.59 20.07 16.22
CA SER A 314 0.62 20.83 16.54
C SER A 314 1.22 21.52 15.32
N CYS A 315 1.84 22.68 15.53
CA CYS A 315 2.63 23.33 14.51
C CYS A 315 4.00 22.65 14.38
N LYS A 316 4.39 22.29 13.16
CA LYS A 316 5.67 21.64 12.83
C LYS A 316 6.73 22.62 12.32
N ALA A 317 6.31 23.72 11.69
CA ALA A 317 7.21 24.77 11.25
C ALA A 317 6.50 26.13 11.25
N TYR A 318 7.20 27.15 11.72
CA TYR A 318 6.77 28.54 11.68
C TYR A 318 7.45 29.27 10.50
N PHE A 319 6.88 30.38 10.06
CA PHE A 319 7.64 31.33 9.24
C PHE A 319 8.77 31.89 10.11
N SER A 320 10.01 31.66 9.70
CA SER A 320 11.16 32.28 10.36
C SER A 320 11.13 33.77 10.00
N ASP A 321 11.10 34.63 11.01
CA ASP A 321 11.23 36.08 10.83
C ASP A 321 12.54 36.48 10.14
#